data_AF-A0A9D6RIT3-F1
#
_entry.id   AF-A0A9D6RIT3-F1
#
_cell.length_a   1.000
_cell.length_b   1.000
_cell.length_c   1.000
_cell.angle_alpha   90.00
_cell.angle_beta   90.00
_cell.angle_gamma   90.00
#
_symmetry.space_group_name_H-M   'P 1'
#
loop_
_entity.id
_entity.type
_entity.pdbx_description
1 polymer ?
#
loop_
_entity_poly.entity_id
_entity_poly.type
_entity_poly.pdbx_seq_one_letter_code
_entity_poly.pdbx_strand_id
1 'polypeptide(L)' 'MKTISISVSEDDYEAFRAHAKRSDRSIAELVREAMRLYREQRLQRLERMERLPLFGQNHPLGPLPDRAEIYDEIGSRPW' A
#
# COMPACT_ATOMS: atom_id res chain seq x y z
N MET A 1 15.52 0.10 -18.92
CA MET A 1 16.05 0.91 -17.81
C MET A 1 16.09 2.37 -18.23
N LYS A 2 15.79 3.30 -17.32
CA LYS A 2 15.94 4.75 -17.52
C LYS A 2 16.82 5.28 -16.40
N THR A 3 17.79 6.13 -16.72
CA THR A 3 18.68 6.75 -15.73
C THR A 3 18.05 8.02 -15.20
N ILE A 4 18.07 8.19 -13.89
CA ILE A 4 17.71 9.44 -13.23
C ILE A 4 18.94 9.97 -12.49
N SER A 5 19.10 11.30 -12.49
CA SER A 5 20.09 11.98 -11.66
C SER A 5 19.34 12.83 -10.65
N ILE A 6 19.73 12.74 -9.38
CA ILE A 6 19.10 13.47 -8.28
C ILE A 6 20.20 14.16 -7.47
N SER A 7 19.92 15.38 -7.03
CA SER A 7 20.75 16.08 -6.05
C SER A 7 20.16 15.87 -4.67
N VAL A 8 21.01 15.54 -3.70
CA VAL A 8 20.65 15.30 -2.31
C VAL A 8 21.58 16.11 -1.41
N SER A 9 21.19 16.31 -0.15
CA SER A 9 22.10 16.90 0.83
C SER A 9 23.28 15.97 1.09
N GLU A 10 24.40 16.54 1.54
CA GLU A 10 25.59 15.75 1.91
C GLU A 10 25.27 14.79 3.07
N ASP A 11 24.50 15.26 4.06
CA ASP A 11 24.10 14.49 5.24
C ASP A 11 23.27 13.26 4.83
N ASP A 12 22.32 13.43 3.91
CA ASP A 12 21.51 12.31 3.39
C ASP A 12 22.39 11.33 2.61
N TYR A 13 23.30 11.83 1.77
CA TYR A 13 24.19 10.98 0.98
C TYR A 13 25.03 10.08 1.89
N GLU A 14 25.65 10.65 2.93
CA GLU A 14 26.47 9.90 3.88
C GLU A 14 25.65 8.90 4.70
N ALA A 15 24.42 9.26 5.11
CA ALA A 15 23.51 8.32 5.79
C ALA A 15 23.20 7.10 4.91
N PHE A 16 22.85 7.32 3.64
CA PHE A 16 22.58 6.23 2.68
C PHE A 16 23.82 5.41 2.38
N ARG A 17 24.99 6.05 2.23
CA ARG A 17 26.28 5.38 1.99
C ARG A 17 26.67 4.49 3.16
N ALA A 18 26.56 4.97 4.39
CA ALA A 18 26.86 4.20 5.59
C ALA A 18 25.90 3.01 5.78
N HIS A 19 24.62 3.17 5.43
CA HIS A 19 23.67 2.07 5.45
C HIS A 19 23.95 1.03 4.36
N ALA A 20 24.19 1.47 3.12
CA ALA A 20 24.55 0.64 1.98
C ALA A 20 25.76 -0.26 2.31
N LYS A 21 26.83 0.33 2.87
CA LYS A 21 28.04 -0.41 3.28
C LYS A 21 27.76 -1.47 4.35
N ARG A 22 26.90 -1.18 5.33
CA ARG A 22 26.56 -2.14 6.40
C ARG A 22 25.68 -3.30 5.92
N SER A 23 24.88 -3.07 4.89
CA SER A 23 23.93 -4.04 4.35
C SER A 23 24.45 -4.79 3.13
N ASP A 24 25.69 -4.53 2.71
CA ASP A 24 26.29 -5.05 1.46
C ASP A 24 25.43 -4.78 0.22
N ARG A 25 24.83 -3.58 0.16
CA ARG A 25 23.97 -3.13 -0.94
C ARG A 25 24.52 -1.86 -1.56
N SER A 26 24.17 -1.60 -2.81
CA SER A 26 24.46 -0.32 -3.46
C SER A 26 23.44 0.76 -3.08
N ILE A 27 23.86 2.02 -3.07
CA ILE A 27 22.95 3.17 -2.88
C ILE A 27 21.82 3.14 -3.92
N ALA A 28 22.13 2.76 -5.16
CA ALA A 28 21.15 2.67 -6.23
C ALA A 28 20.04 1.63 -5.94
N GLU A 29 20.34 0.55 -5.22
CA GLU A 29 19.32 -0.42 -4.79
C GLU A 29 18.41 0.15 -3.71
N LEU A 30 18.97 0.89 -2.75
CA LEU A 30 18.19 1.56 -1.70
C LEU A 30 17.25 2.60 -2.30
N VAL A 31 17.72 3.39 -3.27
CA VAL A 31 16.89 4.38 -3.99
C VAL A 31 15.78 3.69 -4.76
N ARG A 32 16.08 2.60 -5.48
CA ARG A 32 15.04 1.82 -6.19
C ARG A 32 13.98 1.25 -5.25
N GLU A 33 14.40 0.77 -4.08
CA GLU A 33 13.49 0.28 -3.04
C GLU A 33 12.60 1.40 -2.51
N ALA A 34 13.16 2.54 -2.16
CA ALA A 34 12.41 3.71 -1.71
C ALA A 34 11.40 4.19 -2.76
N MET A 35 11.80 4.23 -4.04
CA MET A 35 10.90 4.55 -5.15
C MET A 35 9.74 3.55 -5.26
N ARG A 36 10.01 2.25 -5.09
CA ARG A 36 8.97 1.20 -5.11
C ARG A 36 7.97 1.39 -3.97
N LEU A 37 8.47 1.58 -2.74
CA LEU A 37 7.63 1.81 -1.56
C LEU A 37 6.75 3.05 -1.72
N TYR A 38 7.33 4.14 -2.20
CA TYR A 38 6.57 5.36 -2.48
C TYR A 38 5.48 5.11 -3.53
N ARG A 39 5.80 4.36 -4.59
CA ARG A 39 4.82 4.00 -5.62
C ARG A 39 3.67 3.20 -5.03
N GLU A 40 3.95 2.16 -4.26
CA GLU A 40 2.93 1.28 -3.67
C GLU A 40 2.04 2.04 -2.67
N GLN A 41 2.63 2.91 -1.86
CA GLN A 41 1.91 3.61 -0.79
C GLN A 41 1.15 4.85 -1.26
N ARG A 42 1.67 5.57 -2.26
CA ARG A 42 1.17 6.91 -2.64
C ARG A 42 0.66 7.00 -4.07
N LEU A 43 1.17 6.18 -4.99
CA LEU A 43 0.85 6.29 -6.42
C LEU A 43 -0.06 5.16 -6.92
N GLN A 44 0.01 3.97 -6.30
CA GLN A 44 -1.00 2.93 -6.49
C GLN A 44 -2.27 3.40 -5.81
N ARG A 45 -3.11 4.07 -6.60
CA ARG A 45 -4.51 4.30 -6.25
C ARG A 45 -5.09 2.94 -5.89
N LEU A 46 -5.50 2.76 -4.63
CA LEU A 46 -6.40 1.68 -4.27
C LEU A 46 -7.58 1.80 -5.23
N GLU A 47 -7.74 0.84 -6.14
CA GLU A 47 -8.94 0.74 -6.95
C GLU A 47 -10.11 0.78 -5.97
N ARG A 48 -10.99 1.77 -6.10
CA ARG A 48 -12.19 1.83 -5.27
C ARG A 48 -12.88 0.48 -5.38
N MET A 49 -13.28 -0.10 -4.25
CA MET A 49 -14.03 -1.37 -4.22
C MET A 49 -15.25 -1.37 -5.15
N GLU A 50 -15.77 -0.19 -5.50
CA GLU A 50 -16.78 0.04 -6.54
C GLU A 50 -16.44 -0.57 -7.93
N ARG A 51 -15.16 -0.85 -8.20
CA ARG A 51 -14.66 -1.40 -9.47
C ARG A 51 -14.30 -2.88 -9.43
N LEU A 52 -14.38 -3.52 -8.26
CA LEU A 52 -14.26 -4.98 -8.22
C LEU A 52 -15.50 -5.53 -8.94
N PRO A 53 -15.34 -6.39 -9.96
CA PRO A 53 -16.48 -7.09 -10.52
C PRO A 53 -17.07 -7.93 -9.39
N LEU A 54 -18.18 -7.46 -8.82
CA LEU A 54 -19.04 -8.31 -8.02
C LEU A 54 -19.41 -9.45 -8.97
N PHE A 55 -18.93 -10.66 -8.68
CA PHE A 55 -19.32 -11.84 -9.43
C PHE A 55 -20.85 -11.90 -9.34
N GLY A 56 -21.53 -11.46 -10.41
CA GLY A 56 -22.97 -11.16 -10.46
C GLY A 56 -23.88 -12.39 -10.35
N GLN A 57 -23.36 -13.47 -9.78
CA GLN A 57 -24.06 -14.74 -9.59
C GLN A 57 -24.46 -14.98 -8.13
N ASN A 58 -23.99 -14.15 -7.19
CA ASN A 58 -24.39 -14.25 -5.80
C ASN A 58 -25.57 -13.32 -5.55
N HIS A 59 -26.78 -13.84 -5.65
CA HIS A 59 -27.95 -13.16 -5.10
C HIS A 59 -28.03 -13.45 -3.60
N PRO A 60 -28.50 -12.50 -2.77
CA PRO A 60 -28.79 -12.81 -1.39
C PRO A 60 -29.86 -13.91 -1.31
N LEU A 61 -29.70 -14.85 -0.38
CA LEU A 61 -30.65 -15.96 -0.16
C LEU A 61 -31.95 -15.50 0.52
N GLY A 62 -32.03 -14.23 0.93
CA GLY A 62 -33.16 -13.61 1.61
C GLY A 62 -33.10 -12.09 1.50
N PRO A 63 -34.03 -11.37 2.14
CA PRO A 63 -33.98 -9.91 2.21
C PRO A 63 -32.68 -9.44 2.86
N LEU A 64 -32.10 -8.36 2.34
CA LEU A 64 -30.94 -7.74 2.98
C LEU A 64 -31.38 -7.12 4.31
N PRO A 65 -30.61 -7.32 5.40
CA PRO A 65 -30.93 -6.73 6.69
C PRO A 65 -30.90 -5.21 6.58
N ASP A 66 -31.70 -4.55 7.41
CA ASP A 66 -31.66 -3.10 7.47
C ASP A 66 -30.38 -2.61 8.18
N ARG A 67 -30.12 -1.30 8.08
CA ARG A 67 -28.92 -0.71 8.66
C ARG A 67 -28.84 -0.93 10.19
N ALA A 68 -29.97 -0.88 10.90
CA ALA A 68 -30.01 -1.01 12.35
C ALA A 68 -29.69 -2.45 12.78
N GLU A 69 -30.25 -3.44 12.09
CA GLU A 69 -29.96 -4.87 12.30
C GLU A 69 -28.46 -5.18 12.14
N ILE A 70 -27.81 -4.60 11.12
CA ILE A 70 -26.37 -4.77 10.89
C ILE A 70 -25.54 -4.23 12.06
N TYR A 71 -25.87 -3.05 12.58
CA TYR A 71 -25.12 -2.45 13.67
C TYR A 71 -25.32 -3.19 15.00
N ASP A 72 -26.52 -3.70 15.23
CA ASP A 72 -26.83 -4.51 16.40
C ASP A 72 -26.05 -5.83 16.38
N GLU A 73 -25.98 -6.50 15.21
CA GLU A 73 -25.19 -7.72 15.04
C GLU A 73 -23.69 -7.48 15.29
N ILE A 74 -23.11 -6.44 14.68
CA ILE A 74 -21.67 -6.11 14.84
C ILE A 74 -21.35 -5.80 16.31
N GLY A 75 -22.22 -5.05 16.99
CA GLY A 75 -22.04 -4.70 18.39
C GLY A 75 -22.21 -5.88 19.36
N SER A 76 -22.97 -6.89 18.96
CA SER A 76 -23.29 -8.05 19.80
C SER A 76 -22.30 -9.21 19.68
N ARG A 77 -21.34 -9.15 18.76
CA ARG A 77 -20.30 -10.18 18.62
C ARG A 77 -19.23 -10.03 19.71
N PRO A 78 -18.97 -11.08 20.52
CA PRO A 78 -17.84 -11.07 21.44
C PRO A 78 -16.53 -11.11 20.65
N TRP A 79 -15.55 -10.30 21.09
CA TRP A 79 -14.21 -10.20 20.52
C TRP A 79 -13.30 -11.31 21.03
#